data_AF-A0A174A8A9-F1
#
_entry.id   AF-A0A174A8A9-F1
#
_cell.length_a   1.000
_cell.length_b   1.000
_cell.length_c   1.000
_cell.angle_alpha   90.00
_cell.angle_beta   90.00
_cell.angle_gamma   90.00
#
_symmetry.space_group_name_H-M   'P 1'
#
loop_
_entity.id
_entity.type
_entity.pdbx_description
1 polymer ?
#
loop_
_entity_poly.entity_id
_entity_poly.type
_entity_poly.pdbx_seq_one_letter_code
_entity_poly.pdbx_strand_id
1 'polypeptide(L)' 'MIGDYIKDPSCGLGKVIKLRPGNELVYFFKANDSLHDGAIEPGSCPDNHGWWFSSDNIKIMKCLPPLASLIERRQQWK' A
#
# COMPACT_ATOMS: atom_id res chain seq x y z
N MET A 1 8.09 -1.67 5.91
CA MET A 1 8.66 -3.03 5.75
C MET A 1 7.75 -3.82 4.80
N ILE A 2 8.30 -4.69 3.93
CA ILE A 2 7.45 -5.48 3.01
C ILE A 2 6.39 -6.22 3.80
N GLY A 3 5.14 -6.12 3.37
CA GLY A 3 3.99 -6.74 4.02
C GLY A 3 3.22 -5.82 4.97
N ASP A 4 3.80 -4.68 5.38
CA ASP A 4 3.12 -3.72 6.25
C ASP A 4 1.87 -3.16 5.57
N TYR A 5 0.78 -3.11 6.33
CA TYR A 5 -0.43 -2.40 5.92
C TYR A 5 -0.33 -0.95 6.33
N ILE A 6 -0.69 -0.07 5.40
CA ILE A 6 -0.74 1.37 5.63
C ILE A 6 -2.14 1.89 5.32
N LYS A 7 -2.51 2.99 5.97
CA LYS A 7 -3.72 3.76 5.66
C LYS A 7 -3.31 5.18 5.31
N ASP A 8 -3.38 5.49 4.03
CA ASP A 8 -3.21 6.86 3.55
C ASP A 8 -4.59 7.57 3.54
N PRO A 9 -4.68 8.85 3.95
CA PRO A 9 -5.94 9.60 3.96
C PRO A 9 -6.57 9.78 2.57
N SER A 10 -5.74 9.89 1.53
CA SER A 10 -6.15 10.15 0.15
C SER A 10 -6.30 8.86 -0.64
N CYS A 11 -5.36 7.93 -0.43
CA CYS A 11 -5.21 6.69 -1.18
C CYS A 11 -5.82 5.46 -0.48
N GLY A 12 -6.34 5.62 0.73
CA GLY A 12 -7.02 4.55 1.46
C GLY A 12 -6.05 3.46 1.95
N LEU A 13 -6.53 2.21 1.99
CA LEU A 13 -5.78 1.08 2.52
C LEU A 13 -4.87 0.45 1.47
N GLY A 14 -3.60 0.25 1.83
CA GLY A 14 -2.62 -0.41 0.99
C GLY A 14 -1.67 -1.31 1.76
N LYS A 15 -0.80 -2.00 1.01
CA LYS A 15 0.22 -2.91 1.52
C LYS A 15 1.55 -2.59 0.87
N VAL A 16 2.62 -2.53 1.66
CA VAL A 16 3.99 -2.39 1.13
C VAL A 16 4.37 -3.67 0.39
N ILE A 17 4.68 -3.57 -0.89
CA ILE A 17 5.01 -4.72 -1.75
C ILE A 17 6.46 -4.73 -2.23
N LYS A 18 7.15 -3.58 -2.22
CA LYS A 18 8.54 -3.47 -2.68
C LYS A 18 9.29 -2.40 -1.91
N LEU A 19 10.61 -2.57 -1.79
CA LEU A 19 11.51 -1.59 -1.19
C LEU A 19 12.53 -1.10 -2.23
N ARG A 20 12.93 0.16 -2.10
CA ARG A 20 14.10 0.78 -2.73
C ARG A 20 14.81 1.63 -1.67
N PRO A 21 16.08 2.01 -1.85
CA PRO A 21 16.75 2.90 -0.89
C PRO A 21 15.91 4.16 -0.61
N GLY A 22 15.55 4.35 0.66
CA GLY A 22 14.75 5.48 1.15
C GLY A 22 13.26 5.48 0.79
N ASN A 23 12.77 4.50 0.00
CA ASN A 23 11.41 4.50 -0.53
C ASN A 23 10.78 3.10 -0.49
N GLU A 24 9.46 3.03 -0.28
CA GLU A 24 8.71 1.79 -0.32
C GLU A 24 7.51 1.94 -1.27
N LEU A 25 7.26 0.92 -2.08
CA LEU A 25 6.13 0.86 -2.99
C LEU A 25 4.94 0.27 -2.24
N VAL A 26 3.87 1.03 -2.16
CA VAL A 26 2.60 0.60 -1.59
C VAL A 26 1.64 0.27 -2.71
N TYR A 27 1.08 -0.94 -2.67
CA TYR A 27 -0.05 -1.34 -3.49
C TYR A 27 -1.35 -1.03 -2.73
N PHE A 28 -2.20 -0.17 -3.28
CA PHE A 28 -3.52 0.12 -2.74
C PHE A 28 -4.54 -0.91 -3.20
N PHE A 29 -5.44 -1.33 -2.31
CA PHE A 29 -6.43 -2.34 -2.69
C PHE A 29 -7.43 -1.76 -3.69
N LYS A 30 -7.84 -2.59 -4.67
CA LYS A 30 -8.82 -2.24 -5.72
C LYS A 30 -10.14 -1.66 -5.21
N ALA A 31 -10.52 -1.95 -3.95
CA ALA A 31 -11.66 -1.31 -3.31
C ALA A 31 -11.54 0.23 -3.19
N ASN A 32 -10.35 0.79 -3.46
CA ASN A 32 -10.07 2.22 -3.50
C ASN A 32 -10.08 2.71 -4.97
N ASP A 33 -11.16 2.43 -5.69
CA ASP A 33 -11.33 2.66 -7.14
C ASP A 33 -11.15 4.12 -7.61
N SER A 34 -10.91 5.08 -6.72
CA SER A 34 -10.63 6.49 -7.06
C SER A 34 -9.15 6.78 -7.36
N LEU A 35 -8.28 5.76 -7.39
CA LEU A 35 -6.80 5.94 -7.44
C LEU A 35 -6.14 5.35 -8.68
N HIS A 36 -6.91 5.13 -9.75
CA HIS A 36 -6.47 4.53 -11.02
C HIS A 36 -5.56 5.47 -11.86
N ASP A 37 -4.51 6.03 -11.26
CA ASP A 37 -3.49 6.83 -11.97
C ASP A 37 -2.06 6.53 -11.50
N GLY A 38 -1.82 5.36 -10.89
CA GLY A 38 -0.51 4.94 -10.37
C GLY A 38 0.58 4.90 -11.45
N ALA A 39 1.59 5.75 -11.26
CA ALA A 39 2.86 5.91 -11.96
C ALA A 39 3.22 4.82 -13.01
N ILE A 40 3.28 5.24 -14.28
CA ILE A 40 3.84 4.51 -15.43
C ILE A 40 5.38 4.46 -15.32
N GLU A 41 5.91 3.98 -14.20
CA GLU A 41 7.35 3.78 -14.04
C GLU A 41 7.74 2.31 -14.21
N PRO A 42 8.93 2.02 -14.76
CA PRO A 42 9.47 0.65 -14.80
C PRO A 42 9.50 0.02 -13.40
N GLY A 43 8.63 -0.96 -13.19
CA GLY A 43 8.52 -1.73 -11.96
C GLY A 43 7.37 -1.32 -11.02
N SER A 44 6.42 -0.49 -11.46
CA SER A 44 5.10 -0.41 -10.84
C SER A 44 4.27 -1.67 -11.12
N CYS A 45 3.24 -1.90 -10.28
CA CYS A 45 2.35 -3.05 -10.43
C CYS A 45 1.51 -2.88 -11.70
N PRO A 46 1.30 -3.94 -12.52
CA PRO A 46 0.54 -3.85 -13.79
C PRO A 46 -0.85 -3.23 -13.65
N ASP A 47 -1.42 -3.26 -12.45
CA ASP A 47 -2.78 -2.81 -12.17
C ASP A 47 -2.87 -1.32 -11.79
N ASN A 48 -1.82 -0.50 -11.96
CA ASN A 48 -1.80 0.96 -11.65
C ASN A 48 -2.21 1.36 -10.22
N HIS A 49 -2.16 0.43 -9.26
CA HIS A 49 -2.49 0.69 -7.85
C HIS A 49 -1.26 0.98 -6.96
N GLY A 50 -0.08 1.15 -7.57
CA GLY A 50 1.18 1.32 -6.86
C GLY A 50 1.61 2.77 -6.70
N TRP A 51 2.02 3.19 -5.51
CA TRP A 51 2.68 4.49 -5.28
C TRP A 51 3.93 4.38 -4.43
N TRP A 52 4.98 5.11 -4.81
CA TRP A 52 6.21 5.20 -4.02
C TRP A 52 6.05 6.25 -2.93
N PHE A 53 6.38 5.88 -1.70
CA PHE A 53 6.47 6.80 -0.56
C PHE A 53 7.84 6.71 0.07
N SER A 54 8.28 7.80 0.70
CA SER A 54 9.46 7.75 1.55
C SER A 54 9.21 6.82 2.73
N SER A 55 10.26 6.14 3.20
CA SER A 55 10.16 5.26 4.36
C SER A 55 9.68 6.00 5.62
N ASP A 56 9.97 7.30 5.75
CA ASP A 56 9.52 8.10 6.89
C ASP A 56 8.01 8.40 6.82
N ASN A 57 7.48 8.68 5.63
CA ASN A 57 6.05 8.83 5.42
C ASN A 57 5.31 7.53 5.75
N ILE A 58 5.86 6.36 5.40
CA ILE A 58 5.22 5.08 5.71
C ILE A 58 5.15 4.78 7.21
N LYS A 59 6.17 5.16 7.98
CA LYS A 59 6.17 4.94 9.44
C LYS A 59 4.96 5.58 10.11
N ILE A 60 4.54 6.76 9.66
CA ILE A 60 3.38 7.48 10.23
C ILE A 60 2.04 6.97 9.69
N MET A 61 2.03 6.32 8.52
CA MET A 61 0.82 5.77 7.89
C MET A 61 0.55 4.30 8.26
N LYS A 62 1.46 3.65 9.00
CA LYS A 62 1.38 2.23 9.33
C LYS A 62 0.14 1.93 10.19
N CYS A 63 -0.63 0.93 9.77
CA CYS A 63 -1.80 0.48 10.51
C CYS A 63 -1.39 -0.16 11.86
N LEU A 64 -2.23 0.02 12.88
CA LEU A 64 -2.07 -0.69 14.14
C LEU A 64 -2.20 -2.21 13.92
N PRO A 65 -1.46 -3.05 14.68
CA PRO A 65 -1.47 -4.51 14.50
C PRO A 65 -2.88 -5.15 14.46
N PRO A 66 -3.85 -4.77 15.32
CA PRO A 66 -5.20 -5.34 15.26
C PRO A 66 -5.93 -5.06 13.95
N LEU A 67 -5.71 -3.88 13.36
CA LEU A 67 -6.30 -3.48 12.08
C LEU A 67 -5.66 -4.25 10.92
N ALA A 68 -4.34 -4.44 10.96
CA ALA A 68 -3.63 -5.28 9.99
C ALA A 68 -4.17 -6.72 9.98
N SER A 69 -4.33 -7.34 11.16
CA SER A 69 -4.89 -8.70 11.26
C SER A 69 -6.36 -8.81 10.81
N LEU A 70 -7.14 -7.74 10.94
CA LEU A 70 -8.51 -7.70 10.40
C LEU A 70 -8.52 -7.64 8.86
N ILE A 71 -7.62 -6.84 8.28
CA ILE A 71 -7.46 -6.73 6.82
C ILE A 71 -7.05 -8.08 6.23
N GLU A 72 -6.06 -8.75 6.83
CA GLU A 72 -5.59 -10.07 6.38
C GLU A 72 -6.70 -11.12 6.37
N ARG A 73 -7.44 -11.22 7.48
CA ARG A 73 -8.59 -12.14 7.56
C ARG A 73 -9.61 -11.86 6.47
N ARG A 74 -9.94 -10.59 6.20
CA ARG A 74 -10.92 -10.26 5.14
C ARG A 74 -10.43 -10.59 3.73
N GLN A 75 -9.13 -10.50 3.46
CA GLN A 75 -8.58 -10.84 2.13
C GLN A 75 -8.57 -12.36 1.88
N GLN A 76 -8.38 -13.18 2.91
CA GLN A 76 -8.40 -14.65 2.80
C GLN A 76 -9.80 -15.24 2.57
N TRP A 77 -10.86 -14.45 2.76
CA TRP A 77 -12.24 -14.88 2.60
C TRP A 77 -12.82 -14.57 1.20
N LYS A 78 -12.01 -13.97 0.32
CA LYS A 78 -12.31 -13.75 -1.11
C LYS A 78 -11.62 -14.81 -1.95
#